data_AF-A0A3C1L9Z7-F1
#
_entry.id   AF-A0A3C1L9Z7-F1
#
_cell.length_a   1.000
_cell.length_b   1.000
_cell.length_c   1.000
_cell.angle_alpha   90.00
_cell.angle_beta   90.00
_cell.angle_gamma   90.00
#
_symmetry.space_group_name_H-M   'P 1'
#
loop_
_entity.id
_entity.type
_entity.pdbx_description
1 polymer ?
#
loop_
_entity_poly.entity_id
_entity_poly.type
_entity_poly.pdbx_seq_one_letter_code
_entity_poly.pdbx_strand_id
1 'polypeptide(L)'
;MADQLDLFSAIDHASAAALGPQRATAPDQADRNLVTDALATTLFVEAGAGSGKTTALVQRVVNLILGGVPVGCIAAITFTEKAAAELRHKIRSSLEAAATHHAAAAALADLDQAPIGTLHAFARRLLSEFPVEAELPPQFGVLDEVQSATAFHERFTDFLEMLLDDPASVRLVDLCQH
;
A
#
# COMPACT_ATOMS: atom_id res chain seq x y z
N MET A 1 -17.91 51.60 -54.87
CA MET A 1 -18.82 50.46 -54.63
C MET A 1 -17.95 49.33 -54.14
N ALA A 2 -17.79 49.22 -52.83
CA ALA A 2 -18.67 48.41 -51.98
C ALA A 2 -18.39 46.91 -52.22
N ASP A 3 -18.10 46.07 -51.24
CA ASP A 3 -18.46 46.20 -49.84
C ASP A 3 -17.60 45.29 -48.97
N GLN A 4 -17.37 45.77 -47.76
CA GLN A 4 -16.86 45.06 -46.61
C GLN A 4 -18.08 44.53 -45.85
N LEU A 5 -18.21 43.21 -45.71
CA LEU A 5 -19.11 42.58 -44.73
C LEU A 5 -18.39 41.31 -44.24
N ASP A 6 -17.64 41.39 -43.13
CA ASP A 6 -18.11 41.15 -41.76
C ASP A 6 -18.93 39.87 -41.62
N LEU A 7 -18.23 38.79 -41.27
CA LEU A 7 -18.84 37.57 -40.71
C LEU A 7 -18.57 37.50 -39.19
N PHE A 8 -18.66 38.67 -38.54
CA PHE A 8 -18.87 38.82 -37.10
C PHE A 8 -20.11 39.70 -36.89
N SER A 9 -21.29 39.08 -36.77
CA SER A 9 -22.40 39.59 -35.94
C SER A 9 -23.63 38.69 -36.05
N ALA A 10 -23.62 37.63 -35.27
CA ALA A 10 -24.84 37.11 -34.68
C ALA A 10 -24.53 36.67 -33.23
N ILE A 11 -24.22 37.67 -32.41
CA ILE A 11 -24.37 37.66 -30.95
C ILE A 11 -25.57 38.61 -30.74
N ASP A 12 -26.65 38.34 -30.00
CA ASP A 12 -26.85 37.61 -28.77
C ASP A 12 -28.37 37.38 -28.60
N HIS A 13 -28.79 36.36 -27.84
CA HIS A 13 -29.57 36.58 -26.62
C HIS A 13 -30.02 35.27 -25.95
N ALA A 14 -29.61 35.15 -24.68
CA ALA A 14 -30.21 34.40 -23.58
C ALA A 14 -29.74 32.95 -23.33
N SER A 15 -28.64 32.80 -22.61
CA SER A 15 -28.71 32.47 -21.17
C SER A 15 -27.31 32.47 -20.55
N ALA A 16 -26.90 33.62 -20.03
CA ALA A 16 -25.81 33.71 -19.07
C ALA A 16 -26.32 33.22 -17.71
N ALA A 17 -26.08 31.95 -17.39
CA ALA A 17 -26.24 31.44 -16.03
C ALA A 17 -25.19 30.35 -15.73
N ALA A 18 -24.25 30.70 -14.84
CA ALA A 18 -23.32 29.84 -14.09
C ALA A 18 -22.05 29.33 -14.81
N LEU A 19 -21.24 30.24 -15.36
CA LEU A 19 -19.78 30.02 -15.40
C LEU A 19 -19.20 30.39 -14.03
N GLY A 20 -19.25 29.44 -13.09
CA GLY A 20 -18.43 29.51 -11.90
C GLY A 20 -16.94 29.57 -12.26
N PRO A 21 -16.06 30.07 -11.39
CA PRO A 21 -14.63 30.15 -11.69
C PRO A 21 -14.11 28.76 -12.05
N GLN A 22 -13.75 28.57 -13.32
CA GLN A 22 -13.14 27.35 -13.81
C GLN A 22 -11.77 27.26 -13.14
N ARG A 23 -11.67 26.48 -12.05
CA ARG A 23 -10.40 26.27 -11.37
C ARG A 23 -9.43 25.72 -12.41
N ALA A 24 -8.37 26.48 -12.71
CA ALA A 24 -7.28 25.99 -13.52
C ALA A 24 -6.85 24.63 -12.97
N THR A 25 -6.93 23.59 -13.79
CA THR A 25 -6.52 22.25 -13.42
C THR A 25 -5.07 22.29 -13.00
N ALA A 26 -4.74 21.69 -11.84
CA ALA A 26 -3.37 21.67 -11.36
C ALA A 26 -2.44 21.07 -12.44
N PRO A 27 -1.20 21.55 -12.58
CA PRO A 27 -0.29 21.08 -13.63
C PRO A 27 0.01 19.57 -13.53
N ASP A 28 -0.13 18.97 -12.35
CA ASP A 28 0.05 17.53 -12.08
C ASP A 28 -1.26 16.72 -12.14
N GLN A 29 -2.38 17.30 -12.59
CA GLN A 29 -3.69 16.63 -12.56
C GLN A 29 -3.74 15.37 -13.44
N ALA A 30 -3.04 15.37 -14.58
CA ALA A 30 -2.96 14.20 -15.45
C ALA A 30 -2.28 13.02 -14.74
N ASP A 31 -1.19 13.26 -14.02
CA ASP A 31 -0.48 12.23 -13.25
C ASP A 31 -1.34 11.71 -12.10
N ARG A 32 -2.09 12.61 -11.42
CA ARG A 32 -3.04 12.21 -10.37
C ARG A 32 -4.11 11.26 -10.90
N ASN A 33 -4.70 11.58 -12.06
CA ASN A 33 -5.70 10.73 -12.70
C ASN A 33 -5.10 9.39 -13.11
N LEU A 34 -3.87 9.38 -13.64
CA LEU A 34 -3.17 8.14 -13.98
C LEU A 34 -3.02 7.24 -12.75
N VAL A 35 -2.59 7.80 -11.61
CA VAL A 35 -2.44 7.06 -10.36
C VAL A 35 -3.77 6.47 -9.87
N THR A 36 -4.88 7.18 -10.01
CA THR A 36 -6.19 6.71 -9.52
C THR A 36 -6.90 5.77 -10.48
N ASP A 37 -6.70 5.92 -11.79
CA ASP A 37 -7.59 5.33 -12.80
C ASP A 37 -6.92 4.22 -13.63
N ALA A 38 -5.60 4.25 -13.81
CA ALA A 38 -4.86 3.19 -14.52
C ALA A 38 -4.63 1.98 -13.59
N LEU A 39 -5.70 1.27 -13.27
CA LEU A 39 -5.72 0.20 -12.26
C LEU A 39 -4.97 -1.08 -12.66
N ALA A 40 -4.78 -1.32 -13.96
CA ALA A 40 -4.09 -2.50 -14.49
C ALA A 40 -2.56 -2.30 -14.65
N THR A 41 -2.03 -1.12 -14.32
CA THR A 41 -0.64 -0.77 -14.57
C THR A 41 0.12 -0.64 -13.24
N THR A 42 1.36 -1.12 -13.21
CA THR A 42 2.29 -0.86 -12.11
C THR A 42 2.87 0.55 -12.24
N LEU A 43 2.75 1.34 -11.17
CA LEU A 43 3.19 2.73 -11.14
C LEU A 43 4.21 2.93 -10.02
N PHE A 44 5.29 3.63 -10.33
CA PHE A 44 6.19 4.20 -9.34
C PHE A 44 5.89 5.69 -9.23
N VAL A 45 5.57 6.16 -8.02
CA VAL A 45 5.13 7.54 -7.78
C VAL A 45 6.15 8.25 -6.91
N GLU A 46 6.96 9.10 -7.53
CA GLU A 46 7.83 10.04 -6.82
C GLU A 46 7.08 11.35 -6.62
N ALA A 47 6.96 11.81 -5.36
CA ALA A 47 6.36 13.10 -5.10
C ALA A 47 6.91 13.71 -3.81
N GLY A 48 6.86 15.04 -3.71
CA GLY A 48 7.29 15.78 -2.51
C GLY A 48 6.41 15.53 -1.28
N ALA A 49 6.84 16.01 -0.13
CA ALA A 49 5.99 16.06 1.06
C ALA A 49 4.73 16.89 0.77
N GLY A 50 3.57 16.48 1.31
CA GLY A 50 2.31 17.21 1.14
C GLY A 50 1.65 17.09 -0.24
N SER A 51 2.22 16.36 -1.20
CA SER A 51 1.65 16.21 -2.56
C SER A 51 0.35 15.39 -2.63
N GLY A 52 -0.04 14.73 -1.53
CA GLY A 52 -1.25 13.91 -1.47
C GLY A 52 -1.06 12.45 -1.89
N LYS A 53 0.17 11.90 -1.86
CA LYS A 53 0.45 10.48 -2.16
C LYS A 53 -0.49 9.51 -1.44
N THR A 54 -0.70 9.71 -0.15
CA THR A 54 -1.60 8.87 0.65
C THR A 54 -3.04 8.99 0.16
N THR A 55 -3.50 10.18 -0.18
CA THR A 55 -4.84 10.40 -0.73
C THR A 55 -5.00 9.70 -2.08
N ALA A 56 -4.00 9.79 -2.96
CA ALA A 56 -4.01 9.10 -4.24
C ALA A 56 -4.01 7.57 -4.07
N LEU A 57 -3.23 7.04 -3.11
CA LEU A 57 -3.22 5.61 -2.76
C LEU A 57 -4.59 5.14 -2.27
N VAL A 58 -5.22 5.88 -1.35
CA VAL A 58 -6.58 5.60 -0.84
C VAL A 58 -7.56 5.54 -2.00
N GLN A 59 -7.56 6.57 -2.85
CA GLN A 59 -8.46 6.64 -4.00
C GLN A 59 -8.24 5.49 -4.97
N ARG A 60 -6.98 5.10 -5.23
CA ARG A 60 -6.67 3.95 -6.07
C ARG A 60 -7.21 2.64 -5.50
N VAL A 61 -7.07 2.41 -4.19
CA VAL A 61 -7.64 1.22 -3.53
C VAL A 61 -9.17 1.23 -3.63
N VAL A 62 -9.81 2.36 -3.38
CA VAL A 62 -11.27 2.50 -3.52
C VAL A 62 -11.70 2.24 -4.96
N ASN A 63 -10.99 2.78 -5.95
CA ASN A 63 -11.31 2.56 -7.36
C ASN A 63 -11.16 1.08 -7.76
N LEU A 64 -10.16 0.34 -7.23
CA LEU A 64 -10.05 -1.11 -7.41
C LEU A 64 -11.29 -1.84 -6.86
N ILE A 65 -11.71 -1.48 -5.65
CA ILE A 65 -12.88 -2.09 -4.99
C ILE A 65 -14.16 -1.79 -5.77
N LEU A 66 -14.37 -0.53 -6.15
CA LEU A 66 -15.53 -0.12 -6.94
C LEU A 66 -15.52 -0.74 -8.34
N GLY A 67 -14.34 -1.02 -8.90
CA GLY A 67 -14.13 -1.80 -10.12
C GLY A 67 -14.39 -3.31 -9.97
N GLY A 68 -14.75 -3.79 -8.78
CA GLY A 68 -15.14 -5.18 -8.53
C GLY A 68 -14.04 -6.07 -7.95
N VAL A 69 -12.87 -5.52 -7.61
CA VAL A 69 -11.81 -6.29 -6.94
C VAL A 69 -12.21 -6.51 -5.47
N PRO A 70 -12.31 -7.76 -4.99
CA PRO A 70 -12.59 -8.01 -3.57
C PRO A 70 -11.50 -7.40 -2.69
N VAL A 71 -11.89 -6.80 -1.56
CA VAL A 71 -10.94 -6.11 -0.67
C VAL A 71 -9.85 -7.04 -0.13
N GLY A 72 -10.18 -8.32 0.07
CA GLY A 72 -9.23 -9.36 0.48
C GLY A 72 -8.13 -9.65 -0.56
N CYS A 73 -8.34 -9.29 -1.83
CA CYS A 73 -7.37 -9.44 -2.91
C CYS A 73 -6.46 -8.22 -3.08
N ILE A 74 -6.59 -7.18 -2.23
CA ILE A 74 -5.80 -5.95 -2.31
C ILE A 74 -4.88 -5.86 -1.10
N ALA A 75 -3.58 -6.07 -1.32
CA ALA A 75 -2.56 -5.83 -0.31
C ALA A 75 -2.11 -4.36 -0.32
N ALA A 76 -2.38 -3.64 0.77
CA ALA A 76 -1.94 -2.26 0.97
C ALA A 76 -0.92 -2.21 2.12
N ILE A 77 0.35 -2.05 1.77
CA ILE A 77 1.48 -2.21 2.69
C ILE A 77 2.12 -0.86 3.01
N THR A 78 2.48 -0.65 4.27
CA THR A 78 3.21 0.54 4.75
C THR A 78 4.26 0.17 5.79
N PHE A 79 5.03 1.16 6.26
CA PHE A 79 6.15 0.95 7.17
C PHE A 79 5.74 0.82 8.64
N THR A 80 4.63 1.44 9.04
CA THR A 80 4.25 1.52 10.46
C THR A 80 2.80 1.12 10.68
N GLU A 81 2.52 0.53 11.84
CA GLU A 81 1.15 0.18 12.24
C GLU A 81 0.25 1.42 12.31
N LYS A 82 0.79 2.56 12.77
CA LYS A 82 0.06 3.83 12.78
C LYS A 82 -0.37 4.27 11.37
N ALA A 83 0.54 4.19 10.40
CA ALA A 83 0.21 4.53 9.02
C ALA A 83 -0.79 3.54 8.41
N ALA A 84 -0.72 2.25 8.78
CA ALA A 84 -1.67 1.25 8.32
C ALA A 84 -3.07 1.50 8.87
N ALA A 85 -3.17 1.84 10.17
CA ALA A 85 -4.43 2.23 10.81
C ALA A 85 -5.03 3.48 10.16
N GLU A 86 -4.21 4.50 9.90
CA GLU A 86 -4.64 5.71 9.19
C GLU A 86 -5.13 5.40 7.77
N LEU A 87 -4.40 4.55 7.03
CA LEU A 87 -4.77 4.12 5.69
C LEU A 87 -6.12 3.38 5.69
N ARG A 88 -6.29 2.41 6.59
CA ARG A 88 -7.56 1.67 6.78
C ARG A 88 -8.70 2.62 7.10
N HIS A 89 -8.50 3.57 8.01
CA HIS A 89 -9.52 4.55 8.37
C HIS A 89 -9.95 5.40 7.17
N LYS A 90 -9.00 5.91 6.38
CA LYS A 90 -9.30 6.70 5.19
C LYS A 90 -10.04 5.89 4.13
N ILE A 91 -9.63 4.64 3.88
CA ILE A 91 -10.33 3.73 2.95
C ILE A 91 -11.76 3.50 3.44
N ARG A 92 -11.96 3.21 4.74
CA ARG A 92 -13.29 3.02 5.34
C ARG A 92 -14.18 4.23 5.08
N SER A 93 -13.72 5.43 5.42
CA SER A 93 -14.49 6.67 5.23
C SER A 93 -14.84 6.92 3.76
N SER A 94 -13.92 6.63 2.83
CA SER A 94 -14.20 6.74 1.40
C SER A 94 -15.23 5.72 0.91
N LEU A 95 -15.21 4.49 1.43
CA LEU A 95 -16.20 3.46 1.10
C LEU A 95 -17.57 3.77 1.72
N GLU A 96 -17.63 4.30 2.94
CA GLU A 96 -18.86 4.77 3.58
C GLU A 96 -19.53 5.88 2.77
N ALA A 97 -18.75 6.82 2.24
CA ALA A 97 -19.25 7.86 1.33
C ALA A 97 -19.79 7.28 0.01
N ALA A 98 -19.31 6.10 -0.40
CA ALA A 98 -19.74 5.39 -1.60
C ALA A 98 -20.71 4.21 -1.28
N ALA A 99 -21.32 4.17 -0.10
CA ALA A 99 -22.07 3.01 0.39
C ALA A 99 -23.30 2.62 -0.45
N THR A 100 -23.78 3.51 -1.32
CA THR A 100 -24.83 3.19 -2.31
C THR A 100 -24.34 2.20 -3.39
N HIS A 101 -23.03 2.04 -3.54
CA HIS A 101 -22.42 1.06 -4.44
C HIS A 101 -22.33 -0.31 -3.75
N HIS A 102 -22.89 -1.35 -4.37
CA HIS A 102 -22.91 -2.71 -3.82
C HIS A 102 -21.50 -3.22 -3.42
N ALA A 103 -20.49 -2.97 -4.26
CA ALA A 103 -19.11 -3.36 -3.98
C ALA A 103 -18.53 -2.65 -2.75
N ALA A 104 -18.92 -1.40 -2.49
CA ALA A 104 -18.47 -0.66 -1.30
C ALA A 104 -19.08 -1.25 -0.03
N ALA A 105 -20.38 -1.57 -0.06
CA ALA A 105 -21.06 -2.21 1.07
C ALA A 105 -20.45 -3.58 1.41
N ALA A 106 -20.18 -4.42 0.41
CA ALA A 106 -19.50 -5.69 0.61
C ALA A 106 -18.08 -5.50 1.18
N ALA A 107 -17.30 -4.57 0.62
CA ALA A 107 -15.95 -4.30 1.09
C ALA A 107 -15.90 -3.79 2.54
N LEU A 108 -16.90 -3.01 2.99
CA LEU A 108 -16.97 -2.52 4.37
C LEU A 108 -17.13 -3.65 5.40
N ALA A 109 -17.82 -4.74 5.03
CA ALA A 109 -17.99 -5.92 5.90
C ALA A 109 -16.67 -6.67 6.10
N ASP A 110 -15.84 -6.74 5.06
CA ASP A 110 -14.59 -7.51 5.07
C ASP A 110 -13.34 -6.67 5.35
N LEU A 111 -13.47 -5.35 5.50
CA LEU A 111 -12.34 -4.42 5.55
C LEU A 111 -11.38 -4.68 6.72
N ASP A 112 -11.88 -5.14 7.86
CA ASP A 112 -11.04 -5.43 9.03
C ASP A 112 -10.14 -6.65 8.82
N GLN A 113 -10.54 -7.55 7.92
CA GLN A 113 -9.75 -8.72 7.51
C GLN A 113 -8.93 -8.45 6.24
N ALA A 114 -9.01 -7.26 5.64
CA ALA A 114 -8.25 -6.93 4.45
C ALA A 114 -6.74 -6.82 4.78
N PRO A 115 -5.84 -7.19 3.84
CA PRO A 115 -4.39 -7.10 4.03
C PRO A 115 -3.89 -5.64 3.91
N ILE A 116 -4.32 -4.81 4.85
CA ILE A 116 -3.93 -3.40 5.02
C ILE A 116 -3.07 -3.31 6.28
N GLY A 117 -1.75 -3.21 6.12
CA GLY A 117 -0.85 -3.47 7.24
C GLY A 117 0.59 -3.11 6.97
N THR A 118 1.46 -3.55 7.88
CA THR A 118 2.90 -3.54 7.64
C THR A 118 3.34 -4.73 6.81
N LEU A 119 4.55 -4.64 6.25
CA LEU A 119 5.15 -5.77 5.54
C LEU A 119 5.26 -7.01 6.45
N HIS A 120 5.61 -6.82 7.72
CA HIS A 120 5.69 -7.90 8.70
C HIS A 120 4.34 -8.58 8.92
N ALA A 121 3.27 -7.81 9.10
CA ALA A 121 1.92 -8.36 9.27
C ALA A 121 1.46 -9.13 8.02
N PHE A 122 1.76 -8.60 6.83
CA PHE A 122 1.45 -9.26 5.56
C PHE A 122 2.22 -10.58 5.39
N ALA A 123 3.54 -10.57 5.63
CA ALA A 123 4.37 -11.77 5.54
C ALA A 123 3.91 -12.84 6.55
N ARG A 124 3.60 -12.44 7.79
CA ARG A 124 3.08 -13.36 8.81
C ARG A 124 1.78 -14.02 8.36
N ARG A 125 0.84 -13.25 7.80
CA ARG A 125 -0.41 -13.77 7.25
C ARG A 125 -0.13 -14.81 6.16
N LEU A 126 0.73 -14.48 5.19
CA LEU A 126 1.07 -15.37 4.08
C LEU A 126 1.65 -16.70 4.59
N LEU A 127 2.60 -16.64 5.53
CA LEU A 127 3.22 -17.83 6.12
C LEU A 127 2.22 -18.66 6.94
N SER A 128 1.26 -18.03 7.60
CA SER A 128 0.19 -18.74 8.33
C SER A 128 -0.87 -19.35 7.42
N GLU A 129 -1.08 -18.79 6.23
CA GLU A 129 -2.04 -19.30 5.24
C GLU A 129 -1.46 -20.47 4.43
N PHE A 130 -0.14 -20.46 4.19
CA PHE A 130 0.58 -21.48 3.41
C PHE A 130 1.80 -22.06 4.19
N PRO A 131 1.60 -22.67 5.38
CA PRO A 131 2.71 -23.13 6.20
C PRO A 131 3.46 -24.30 5.58
N VAL A 132 2.77 -25.19 4.84
CA VAL A 132 3.39 -26.37 4.23
C VAL A 132 4.34 -25.96 3.10
N GLU A 133 3.89 -25.06 2.24
CA GLU A 133 4.68 -24.49 1.14
C GLU A 133 5.86 -23.67 1.65
N ALA A 134 5.72 -23.07 2.83
CA ALA A 134 6.79 -22.35 3.52
C ALA A 134 7.73 -23.27 4.33
N GLU A 135 7.49 -24.59 4.35
CA GLU A 135 8.22 -25.57 5.17
C GLU A 135 8.20 -25.23 6.68
N LEU A 136 7.11 -24.62 7.14
CA LEU A 136 6.87 -24.22 8.52
C LEU A 136 5.91 -25.19 9.24
N PRO A 137 6.08 -25.39 10.56
CA PRO A 137 5.09 -26.10 11.34
C PRO A 137 3.76 -25.32 11.36
N PRO A 138 2.60 -26.01 11.38
CA PRO A 138 1.27 -25.36 11.33
C PRO A 138 1.00 -24.34 12.45
N GLN A 139 1.73 -24.44 13.56
CA GLN A 139 1.62 -23.55 14.72
C GLN A 139 2.93 -22.80 14.97
N PHE A 140 3.58 -22.28 13.92
CA PHE A 140 4.79 -21.48 14.11
C PHE A 140 4.48 -20.19 14.88
N GLY A 141 5.30 -19.91 15.89
CA GLY A 141 5.25 -18.68 16.65
C GLY A 141 6.27 -17.67 16.11
N VAL A 142 5.92 -16.39 16.19
CA VAL A 142 6.94 -15.33 16.07
C VAL A 142 7.52 -15.16 17.47
N LEU A 143 8.83 -15.38 17.62
CA LEU A 143 9.53 -15.12 18.87
C LEU A 143 9.52 -13.62 19.14
N ASP A 144 9.23 -13.25 20.39
CA ASP A 144 9.49 -11.88 20.83
C ASP A 144 11.01 -11.62 20.93
N GLU A 145 11.38 -10.37 21.17
CA GLU A 145 12.78 -9.94 21.20
C GLU A 145 13.60 -10.70 22.24
N VAL A 146 13.01 -10.97 23.42
CA VAL A 146 13.68 -11.68 24.52
C VAL A 146 13.88 -13.14 24.15
N GLN A 147 12.82 -13.80 23.67
CA GLN A 147 12.85 -15.18 23.22
C GLN A 147 13.84 -15.38 22.06
N SER A 148 13.87 -14.43 21.12
CA SER A 148 14.81 -14.46 19.99
C SER A 148 16.25 -14.33 20.48
N ALA A 149 16.54 -13.46 21.45
CA ALA A 149 17.87 -13.29 22.00
C ALA A 149 18.34 -14.54 22.77
N THR A 150 17.47 -15.11 23.60
CA THR A 150 17.75 -16.37 24.32
C THR A 150 18.02 -17.51 23.35
N ALA A 151 17.12 -17.73 22.39
CA ALA A 151 17.26 -18.80 21.40
C ALA A 151 18.52 -18.62 20.53
N PHE A 152 18.89 -17.38 20.21
CA PHE A 152 20.14 -17.10 19.51
C PHE A 152 21.36 -17.47 20.35
N HIS A 153 21.38 -17.07 21.64
CA HIS A 153 22.50 -17.36 22.53
C HIS A 153 22.71 -18.87 22.73
N GLU A 154 21.63 -19.62 22.96
CA GLU A 154 21.66 -21.08 23.08
C GLU A 154 22.23 -21.71 21.80
N ARG A 155 21.65 -21.39 20.63
CA ARG A 155 22.12 -21.95 19.35
C ARG A 155 23.54 -21.54 18.98
N PHE A 156 23.96 -20.33 19.34
CA PHE A 156 25.31 -19.87 19.11
C PHE A 156 26.31 -20.60 20.01
N THR A 157 25.92 -20.91 21.25
CA THR A 157 26.73 -21.70 22.18
C THR A 157 26.89 -23.12 21.68
N ASP A 158 25.78 -23.79 21.30
CA ASP A 158 25.81 -25.14 20.71
C ASP A 158 26.69 -25.18 19.45
N PHE A 159 26.59 -24.13 18.61
CA PHE A 159 27.43 -23.98 17.43
C PHE A 159 28.92 -23.84 17.78
N LEU A 160 29.25 -23.03 18.79
CA LEU A 160 30.64 -22.87 19.25
C LEU A 160 31.20 -24.15 19.86
N GLU A 161 30.43 -24.87 20.67
CA GLU A 161 30.84 -26.16 21.23
C GLU A 161 31.11 -27.18 20.13
N MET A 162 30.19 -27.33 19.18
CA MET A 162 30.38 -28.18 17.99
C MET A 162 31.64 -27.79 17.20
N LEU A 163 31.92 -26.49 17.06
CA LEU A 163 33.08 -26.02 16.32
C LEU A 163 34.37 -26.34 17.09
N LEU A 164 34.43 -26.10 18.40
CA LEU A 164 35.61 -26.35 19.24
C LEU A 164 35.90 -27.85 19.42
N ASP A 165 34.89 -28.71 19.33
CA ASP A 165 35.06 -30.16 19.35
C ASP A 165 35.61 -30.73 18.02
N ASP A 166 35.65 -29.95 16.94
CA ASP A 166 36.35 -30.31 15.70
C ASP A 166 37.87 -30.06 15.84
N PRO A 167 38.73 -31.09 15.83
CA PRO A 167 40.18 -30.90 15.94
C PRO A 167 40.79 -30.08 14.78
N ALA A 168 40.08 -29.84 13.68
CA ALA A 168 40.50 -28.95 12.60
C ALA A 168 40.25 -27.46 12.90
N SER A 169 39.37 -27.13 13.85
CA SER A 169 38.97 -25.76 14.20
C SER A 169 39.94 -25.06 15.16
N VAL A 170 40.88 -25.80 15.75
CA VAL A 170 41.89 -25.29 16.70
C VAL A 170 42.67 -24.09 16.12
N ARG A 171 42.82 -24.00 14.79
CA ARG A 171 43.48 -22.87 14.11
C ARG A 171 42.66 -21.56 14.10
N LEU A 172 41.35 -21.60 14.32
CA LEU A 172 40.49 -20.39 14.33
C LEU A 172 40.66 -19.60 15.64
N VAL A 173 40.85 -20.29 16.77
CA VAL A 173 41.05 -19.63 18.07
C VAL A 173 42.37 -18.86 18.13
N ASP A 174 43.43 -19.39 17.49
CA ASP A 174 44.73 -18.71 17.39
C ASP A 174 44.70 -17.45 16.51
N LEU A 175 43.78 -17.37 15.54
CA LEU A 175 43.65 -16.22 14.62
C LEU A 175 42.90 -15.02 15.23
N CYS A 176 42.09 -15.22 16.26
CA CYS A 176 41.35 -14.15 16.95
C CYS A 176 42.09 -13.55 18.15
N GLN A 177 43.31 -14.02 18.44
CA GLN A 177 44.16 -13.49 19.52
C GLN A 177 45.16 -12.43 19.01
N HIS A 178 45.07 -12.00 17.76
CA HIS A 178 45.80 -10.88 17.14
C HIS A 178 44.80 -9.93 16.47
#